data_AF-A0A0C5WJV5-F1
#
_entry.id   AF-A0A0C5WJV5-F1
#
_cell.length_a   1.000
_cell.length_b   1.000
_cell.length_c   1.000
_cell.angle_alpha   90.00
_cell.angle_beta   90.00
_cell.angle_gamma   90.00
#
_symmetry.space_group_name_H-M   'P 1'
#
loop_
_entity.id
_entity.type
_entity.pdbx_description
1 polymer ?
#
loop_
_entity_poly.entity_id
_entity_poly.type
_entity_poly.pdbx_seq_one_letter_code
_entity_poly.pdbx_strand_id
1 'polypeptide(L)'
;MKDERQQKWICGFWRRLGAFFIDLSLLGLVGFLLGTMFANTFVQLADWGRLIGFFILLTYFGVMNSERCHGQTVGKKLLKIKVVDASNSSISLAKSLLRYSFIAIPFSLNGLQVTNELLLSYIKYPLSLILIGGFFSLGYLFVFNRNTRQSVHDLLTGTFVVNLVAEPHKTAAVWKPHFVVVIAILAAAALLPATAPDIESSPSYRGLLEAQQAVSSHVSVRYATVTEGSLIVSHSGEGSKTTSYVNVQALLGNNTVNDESFAQNLATTIIASYPEALEKDLINVSLSYGYSIVIWSSWRTFNYSFTPEQLKPQESA
;
A
#
# COMPACT_ATOMS: atom_id res chain seq x y z
N MET A 1 27.65 -3.67 -37.56
CA MET A 1 28.40 -3.28 -36.35
C MET A 1 27.43 -2.65 -35.37
N LYS A 2 27.01 -3.39 -34.33
CA LYS A 2 26.20 -2.82 -33.25
C LYS A 2 27.14 -2.07 -32.34
N ASP A 3 26.89 -0.79 -32.20
CA ASP A 3 27.52 0.16 -31.29
C ASP A 3 27.67 -0.46 -29.89
N GLU A 4 28.86 -0.99 -29.57
CA GLU A 4 29.23 -1.45 -28.24
C GLU A 4 29.39 -0.21 -27.36
N ARG A 5 28.26 0.41 -26.99
CA ARG A 5 28.24 1.45 -25.96
C ARG A 5 28.77 0.82 -24.69
N GLN A 6 30.04 1.10 -24.39
CA GLN A 6 30.76 0.68 -23.20
C GLN A 6 29.84 0.84 -22.00
N GLN A 7 29.46 -0.28 -21.38
CA GLN A 7 28.48 -0.24 -20.31
C GLN A 7 29.09 0.49 -19.11
N LYS A 8 28.41 1.54 -18.63
CA LYS A 8 28.82 2.25 -17.42
C LYS A 8 28.86 1.29 -16.24
N TRP A 9 29.81 1.45 -15.31
CA TRP A 9 29.89 0.61 -14.12
C TRP A 9 28.61 0.66 -13.28
N ILE A 10 28.12 1.86 -12.98
CA ILE A 10 26.83 2.07 -12.33
C ILE A 10 25.68 1.67 -13.26
N CYS A 11 24.83 0.77 -12.77
CA CYS A 11 23.70 0.27 -13.53
C CYS A 11 22.65 1.36 -13.76
N GLY A 12 22.19 1.48 -15.02
CA GLY A 12 21.10 2.37 -15.39
C GLY A 12 19.74 1.93 -14.83
N PHE A 13 18.78 2.85 -14.89
CA PHE A 13 17.41 2.67 -14.39
C PHE A 13 16.69 1.43 -14.95
N TRP A 14 16.65 1.27 -16.27
CA TRP A 14 15.83 0.24 -16.93
C TRP A 14 16.23 -1.19 -16.58
N ARG A 15 17.53 -1.47 -16.41
CA ARG A 15 17.99 -2.81 -15.98
C ARG A 15 17.62 -3.10 -14.54
N ARG A 16 17.64 -2.11 -13.65
CA ARG A 16 17.16 -2.28 -12.26
C ARG A 16 15.67 -2.54 -12.23
N LEU A 17 14.90 -1.78 -13.01
CA LEU A 17 13.44 -1.95 -13.12
C LEU A 17 13.08 -3.32 -13.71
N GLY A 18 13.74 -3.74 -14.79
CA GLY A 18 13.53 -5.06 -15.38
C GLY A 18 13.90 -6.21 -14.43
N ALA A 19 14.98 -6.07 -13.64
CA ALA A 19 15.36 -7.09 -12.66
C ALA A 19 14.30 -7.19 -11.56
N PHE A 20 13.82 -6.05 -11.08
CA PHE A 20 12.76 -6.00 -10.09
C PHE A 20 11.45 -6.60 -10.62
N PHE A 21 11.07 -6.32 -11.87
CA PHE A 21 9.90 -6.92 -12.51
C PHE A 21 9.99 -8.44 -12.57
N ILE A 22 11.14 -9.00 -12.99
CA ILE A 22 11.37 -10.45 -13.01
C ILE A 22 11.23 -11.05 -11.61
N ASP A 23 11.84 -10.40 -10.60
CA ASP A 23 11.74 -10.84 -9.21
C ASP A 23 10.29 -10.80 -8.72
N LEU A 24 9.53 -9.76 -9.07
CA LEU A 24 8.10 -9.65 -8.72
C LEU A 24 7.24 -10.72 -9.42
N SER A 25 7.51 -11.05 -10.68
CA SER A 25 6.80 -12.14 -11.37
C SER A 25 7.05 -13.49 -10.70
N LEU A 26 8.31 -13.76 -10.32
CA LEU A 26 8.67 -14.98 -9.58
C LEU A 26 7.95 -15.05 -8.23
N LEU A 27 8.01 -13.97 -7.45
CA LEU A 27 7.38 -13.92 -6.13
C LEU A 27 5.84 -13.90 -6.21
N GLY A 28 5.28 -13.28 -7.24
CA GLY A 28 3.85 -13.31 -7.53
C GLY A 28 3.36 -14.72 -7.86
N LEU A 29 4.14 -15.50 -8.61
CA LEU A 29 3.85 -16.92 -8.84
C LEU A 29 3.87 -17.72 -7.53
N VAL A 30 4.88 -17.50 -6.68
CA VAL A 30 4.94 -18.13 -5.35
C VAL A 30 3.72 -17.74 -4.51
N GLY A 31 3.38 -16.45 -4.49
CA GLY A 31 2.22 -15.93 -3.77
C GLY A 31 0.90 -16.48 -4.28
N PHE A 32 0.75 -16.65 -5.59
CA PHE A 32 -0.41 -17.29 -6.21
C PHE A 32 -0.53 -18.76 -5.77
N LEU A 33 0.55 -19.54 -5.84
CA LEU A 33 0.55 -20.94 -5.41
C LEU A 33 0.25 -21.09 -3.91
N LEU A 34 0.84 -20.24 -3.06
CA LEU A 34 0.49 -20.20 -1.64
C LEU A 34 -0.98 -19.82 -1.46
N GLY A 35 -1.46 -18.86 -2.25
CA GLY A 35 -2.83 -18.39 -2.20
C GLY A 35 -3.86 -19.46 -2.56
N THR A 36 -3.58 -20.32 -3.55
CA THR A 36 -4.49 -21.42 -3.91
C THR A 36 -4.49 -22.54 -2.86
N MET A 37 -3.35 -22.80 -2.20
CA MET A 37 -3.24 -23.84 -1.18
C MET A 37 -3.73 -23.42 0.20
N PHE A 38 -3.53 -22.15 0.58
CA PHE A 38 -3.75 -21.64 1.94
C PHE A 38 -4.77 -20.49 2.02
N ALA A 39 -5.62 -20.32 1.01
CA ALA A 39 -6.63 -19.25 0.95
C ALA A 39 -7.42 -19.10 2.25
N ASN A 40 -8.00 -20.19 2.76
CA ASN A 40 -8.81 -20.18 3.98
C ASN A 40 -8.02 -19.70 5.20
N THR A 41 -6.75 -20.14 5.32
CA THR A 41 -5.86 -19.71 6.40
C THR A 41 -5.55 -18.21 6.28
N PHE A 42 -5.27 -17.71 5.08
CA PHE A 42 -5.00 -16.28 4.88
C PHE A 42 -6.22 -15.40 5.12
N VAL A 43 -7.42 -15.84 4.73
CA VAL A 43 -8.67 -15.17 5.10
C VAL A 43 -8.80 -15.12 6.62
N GLN A 44 -8.53 -16.23 7.31
CA GLN A 44 -8.60 -16.28 8.77
C GLN A 44 -7.61 -15.35 9.46
N LEU A 45 -6.38 -15.26 8.94
CA LEU A 45 -5.34 -14.37 9.46
C LEU A 45 -5.63 -12.87 9.25
N ALA A 46 -6.50 -12.52 8.30
CA ALA A 46 -6.78 -11.13 7.94
C ALA A 46 -5.47 -10.33 7.70
N ASP A 47 -5.32 -9.17 8.33
CA ASP A 47 -4.15 -8.30 8.19
C ASP A 47 -2.83 -8.97 8.60
N TRP A 48 -2.86 -9.98 9.47
CA TRP A 48 -1.67 -10.74 9.86
C TRP A 48 -1.06 -11.55 8.70
N GLY A 49 -1.86 -11.88 7.69
CA GLY A 49 -1.37 -12.53 6.46
C GLY A 49 -0.28 -11.71 5.76
N ARG A 50 -0.29 -10.39 5.94
CA ARG A 50 0.70 -9.48 5.35
C ARG A 50 2.10 -9.67 5.92
N LEU A 51 2.22 -10.08 7.19
CA LEU A 51 3.52 -10.38 7.80
C LEU A 51 4.20 -11.58 7.13
N ILE A 52 3.42 -12.56 6.66
CA ILE A 52 3.96 -13.70 5.92
C ILE A 52 4.66 -13.20 4.65
N GLY A 53 3.97 -12.35 3.88
CA GLY A 53 4.54 -11.68 2.71
C GLY A 53 5.77 -10.84 3.01
N PHE A 54 5.73 -10.05 4.09
CA PHE A 54 6.85 -9.27 4.57
C PHE A 54 8.09 -10.13 4.79
N PHE A 55 7.96 -11.25 5.52
CA PHE A 55 9.08 -12.14 5.79
C PHE A 55 9.57 -12.84 4.51
N ILE A 56 8.67 -13.28 3.63
CA ILE A 56 9.07 -13.86 2.33
C ILE A 56 9.91 -12.86 1.53
N LEU A 57 9.45 -11.61 1.41
CA LEU A 57 10.14 -10.55 0.69
C LEU A 57 11.47 -10.20 1.34
N LEU A 58 11.49 -10.01 2.66
CA LEU A 58 12.68 -9.67 3.44
C LEU A 58 13.74 -10.75 3.34
N THR A 59 13.35 -12.03 3.45
CA THR A 59 14.26 -13.16 3.30
C THR A 59 14.76 -13.26 1.85
N TYR A 60 13.89 -13.21 0.85
CA TYR A 60 14.30 -13.31 -0.56
C TYR A 60 15.27 -12.19 -0.94
N PHE A 61 14.86 -10.93 -0.80
CA PHE A 61 15.71 -9.81 -1.21
C PHE A 61 16.88 -9.58 -0.26
N GLY A 62 16.71 -9.80 1.05
CA GLY A 62 17.78 -9.67 2.04
C GLY A 62 18.89 -10.69 1.83
N VAL A 63 18.56 -11.97 1.68
CA VAL A 63 19.57 -13.02 1.44
C VAL A 63 20.17 -12.88 0.05
N MET A 64 19.36 -12.73 -1.01
CA MET A 64 19.85 -12.76 -2.38
C MET A 64 20.70 -11.53 -2.75
N ASN A 65 20.45 -10.35 -2.15
CA ASN A 65 21.31 -9.18 -2.37
C ASN A 65 22.56 -9.15 -1.46
N SER A 66 22.78 -10.17 -0.62
CA SER A 66 23.96 -10.28 0.23
C SER A 66 25.08 -11.09 -0.40
N GLU A 67 26.23 -11.15 0.27
CA GLU A 67 27.38 -12.00 -0.03
C GLU A 67 27.01 -13.48 -0.21
N ARG A 68 25.97 -13.97 0.47
CA ARG A 68 25.44 -15.34 0.34
C ARG A 68 25.05 -15.70 -1.10
N CYS A 69 24.67 -14.71 -1.90
CA CYS A 69 24.27 -14.88 -3.29
C CYS A 69 24.99 -13.88 -4.22
N HIS A 70 26.18 -13.42 -3.81
CA HIS A 70 27.01 -12.49 -4.56
C HIS A 70 26.32 -11.18 -4.97
N GLY A 71 25.34 -10.72 -4.18
CA GLY A 71 24.60 -9.50 -4.45
C GLY A 71 23.56 -9.59 -5.56
N GLN A 72 23.11 -10.80 -5.94
CA GLN A 72 22.19 -10.99 -7.07
C GLN A 72 20.94 -11.81 -6.72
N THR A 73 19.79 -11.17 -6.89
CA THR A 73 18.48 -11.84 -7.04
C THR A 73 18.37 -12.54 -8.39
N VAL A 74 17.34 -13.37 -8.60
CA VAL A 74 17.11 -14.07 -9.88
C VAL A 74 17.04 -13.08 -11.04
N GLY A 75 16.25 -12.00 -10.90
CA GLY A 75 16.15 -10.96 -11.92
C GLY A 75 17.48 -10.24 -12.17
N LYS A 76 18.27 -9.99 -11.11
CA LYS A 76 19.60 -9.37 -11.23
C LYS A 76 20.62 -10.29 -11.91
N LYS A 77 20.57 -11.60 -11.67
CA LYS A 77 21.40 -12.59 -12.37
C LYS A 77 21.10 -12.58 -13.87
N LEU A 78 19.83 -12.65 -14.23
CA LEU A 78 19.37 -12.63 -15.62
C LEU A 78 19.80 -11.35 -16.35
N LEU A 79 19.73 -10.20 -15.67
CA LEU A 79 20.15 -8.93 -16.24
C LEU A 79 21.61 -8.58 -15.98
N LYS A 80 22.44 -9.51 -15.49
CA LYS A 80 23.89 -9.33 -15.27
C LYS A 80 24.26 -8.08 -14.45
N ILE A 81 23.53 -7.83 -13.37
CA ILE A 81 23.79 -6.74 -12.43
C ILE A 81 23.90 -7.28 -11.01
N LYS A 82 24.58 -6.56 -10.11
CA LYS A 82 24.71 -6.96 -8.69
C LYS A 82 24.75 -5.77 -7.74
N VAL A 83 24.42 -6.03 -6.48
CA VAL A 83 24.58 -5.07 -5.37
C VAL A 83 25.97 -5.19 -4.79
N VAL A 84 26.65 -4.06 -4.61
CA VAL A 84 28.00 -3.97 -4.00
C VAL A 84 28.08 -2.76 -3.06
N ASP A 85 29.11 -2.72 -2.21
CA ASP A 85 29.47 -1.52 -1.47
C ASP A 85 30.45 -0.61 -2.26
N ALA A 86 30.92 0.46 -1.61
CA ALA A 86 31.88 1.40 -2.18
C ALA A 86 33.25 0.78 -2.53
N SER A 87 33.60 -0.36 -1.94
CA SER A 87 34.81 -1.14 -2.26
C SER A 87 34.61 -2.14 -3.41
N ASN A 88 33.42 -2.13 -4.03
CA ASN A 88 32.98 -3.11 -5.03
C ASN A 88 32.86 -4.55 -4.48
N SER A 89 32.80 -4.70 -3.16
CA SER A 89 32.61 -5.98 -2.47
C SER A 89 31.12 -6.29 -2.32
N SER A 90 30.78 -7.58 -2.23
CA SER A 90 29.41 -7.97 -1.85
C SER A 90 29.11 -7.52 -0.41
N ILE A 91 27.85 -7.18 -0.15
CA ILE A 91 27.44 -6.66 1.15
C ILE A 91 27.09 -7.79 2.14
N SER A 92 27.34 -7.58 3.42
CA SER A 92 26.96 -8.55 4.46
C SER A 92 25.44 -8.76 4.52
N LEU A 93 25.02 -9.90 5.08
CA LEU A 93 23.60 -10.24 5.24
C LEU A 93 22.83 -9.16 6.02
N ALA A 94 23.38 -8.70 7.14
CA ALA A 94 22.76 -7.66 7.97
C ALA A 94 22.58 -6.34 7.21
N LYS A 95 23.60 -5.91 6.46
CA LYS A 95 23.52 -4.70 5.62
C LYS A 95 22.45 -4.86 4.53
N SER A 96 22.34 -6.04 3.92
CA SER A 96 21.34 -6.34 2.89
C SER A 96 19.91 -6.37 3.44
N LEU A 97 19.69 -6.96 4.62
CA LEU A 97 18.40 -6.96 5.31
C LEU A 97 17.98 -5.53 5.67
N LEU A 98 18.89 -4.74 6.25
CA LEU A 98 18.64 -3.33 6.55
C LEU A 98 18.33 -2.53 5.29
N ARG A 99 19.08 -2.76 4.20
CA ARG A 99 18.82 -2.11 2.91
C ARG A 99 17.41 -2.40 2.41
N TYR A 100 16.95 -3.65 2.50
CA TYR A 100 15.63 -4.01 2.00
C TYR A 100 14.47 -3.64 2.94
N SER A 101 14.70 -3.52 4.25
CA SER A 101 13.65 -3.17 5.22
C SER A 101 13.02 -1.80 4.93
N PHE A 102 13.80 -0.83 4.40
CA PHE A 102 13.28 0.46 3.95
C PHE A 102 12.23 0.39 2.84
N ILE A 103 12.16 -0.72 2.10
CA ILE A 103 11.12 -0.99 1.10
C ILE A 103 10.05 -1.90 1.70
N ALA A 104 10.48 -2.97 2.39
CA ALA A 104 9.58 -4.00 2.92
C ALA A 104 8.60 -3.44 3.98
N ILE A 105 9.08 -2.60 4.89
CA ILE A 105 8.28 -2.04 5.98
C ILE A 105 7.16 -1.15 5.43
N PRO A 106 7.43 -0.07 4.66
CA PRO A 106 6.34 0.76 4.12
C PRO A 106 5.32 -0.04 3.30
N PHE A 107 5.81 -0.95 2.45
CA PHE A 107 4.95 -1.74 1.57
C PHE A 107 4.06 -2.72 2.35
N SER A 108 4.54 -3.26 3.47
CA SER A 108 3.78 -4.19 4.31
C SER A 108 2.88 -3.48 5.32
N LEU A 109 3.18 -2.22 5.67
CA LEU A 109 2.32 -1.39 6.51
C LEU A 109 1.19 -0.71 5.71
N ASN A 110 1.40 -0.45 4.41
CA ASN A 110 0.45 0.29 3.58
C ASN A 110 -0.94 -0.38 3.52
N GLY A 111 -1.99 0.23 4.03
CA GLY A 111 -3.34 -0.39 4.07
C GLY A 111 -3.55 -1.37 5.22
N LEU A 112 -2.71 -1.33 6.26
CA LEU A 112 -3.05 -1.92 7.56
C LEU A 112 -4.22 -1.14 8.17
N GLN A 113 -5.19 -1.86 8.70
CA GLN A 113 -6.34 -1.26 9.37
C GLN A 113 -5.97 -1.04 10.85
N VAL A 114 -5.67 0.20 11.22
CA VAL A 114 -5.37 0.57 12.60
C VAL A 114 -6.67 1.00 13.27
N THR A 115 -7.22 0.14 14.12
CA THR A 115 -8.51 0.34 14.78
C THR A 115 -8.42 1.11 16.09
N ASN A 116 -7.22 1.25 16.67
CA ASN A 116 -7.01 1.95 17.94
C ASN A 116 -6.66 3.42 17.68
N GLU A 117 -7.56 4.33 18.06
CA GLU A 117 -7.43 5.78 17.87
C GLU A 117 -6.24 6.38 18.62
N LEU A 118 -6.03 5.98 19.87
CA LEU A 118 -4.87 6.41 20.67
C LEU A 118 -3.57 6.05 19.95
N LEU A 119 -3.47 4.80 19.49
CA LEU A 119 -2.31 4.35 18.74
C LEU A 119 -2.16 5.12 17.43
N LEU A 120 -3.24 5.33 16.68
CA LEU A 120 -3.26 6.08 15.42
C LEU A 120 -2.75 7.52 15.60
N SER A 121 -3.17 8.22 16.65
CA SER A 121 -2.74 9.59 16.94
C SER A 121 -1.23 9.70 17.17
N TYR A 122 -0.62 8.72 17.85
CA TYR A 122 0.83 8.67 18.04
C TYR A 122 1.59 8.27 16.76
N ILE A 123 1.05 7.36 15.95
CA ILE A 123 1.77 6.84 14.79
C ILE A 123 1.50 7.60 13.49
N LYS A 124 0.46 8.44 13.38
CA LYS A 124 0.08 9.08 12.11
C LYS A 124 1.19 9.91 11.47
N TYR A 125 1.96 10.65 12.27
CA TYR A 125 3.08 11.45 11.77
C TYR A 125 4.26 10.56 11.31
N PRO A 126 4.79 9.63 12.14
CA PRO A 126 5.77 8.66 11.67
C PRO A 126 5.32 7.85 10.44
N LEU A 127 4.06 7.43 10.42
CA LEU A 127 3.49 6.64 9.34
C LEU A 127 3.42 7.45 8.05
N SER A 128 3.00 8.72 8.11
CA SER A 128 3.03 9.63 6.96
C SER A 128 4.45 9.84 6.43
N LEU A 129 5.43 10.04 7.31
CA LEU A 129 6.83 10.17 6.91
C LEU A 129 7.35 8.92 6.20
N ILE A 130 7.05 7.73 6.72
CA ILE A 130 7.51 6.46 6.17
C ILE A 130 6.79 6.14 4.86
N LEU A 131 5.46 6.22 4.84
CA LEU A 131 4.65 5.82 3.69
C LEU A 131 4.68 6.85 2.56
N ILE A 132 4.51 8.14 2.87
CA ILE A 132 4.46 9.21 1.86
C ILE A 132 5.87 9.72 1.61
N GLY A 133 6.53 10.23 2.65
CA GLY A 133 7.84 10.84 2.54
C GLY A 133 8.90 9.87 2.01
N GLY A 134 8.95 8.67 2.57
CA GLY A 134 9.84 7.58 2.16
C GLY A 134 9.60 7.12 0.73
N PHE A 135 8.33 6.90 0.34
CA PHE A 135 7.97 6.46 -1.01
C PHE A 135 8.34 7.49 -2.08
N PHE A 136 7.97 8.76 -1.89
CA PHE A 136 8.28 9.82 -2.85
C PHE A 136 9.78 10.12 -2.92
N SER A 137 10.49 10.07 -1.80
CA SER A 137 11.95 10.22 -1.77
C SER A 137 12.65 9.06 -2.50
N LEU A 138 12.15 7.83 -2.31
CA LEU A 138 12.66 6.64 -2.98
C LEU A 138 12.48 6.74 -4.50
N GLY A 139 11.29 7.13 -4.96
CA GLY A 139 10.97 7.34 -6.37
C GLY A 139 11.77 8.48 -7.00
N TYR A 140 11.82 9.63 -6.32
CA TYR A 140 12.57 10.80 -6.77
C TYR A 140 14.06 10.46 -6.99
N LEU A 141 14.73 9.91 -5.98
CA LEU A 141 16.14 9.56 -6.11
C LEU A 141 16.36 8.46 -7.15
N PHE A 142 15.47 7.48 -7.24
CA PHE A 142 15.58 6.41 -8.23
C PHE A 142 15.56 6.93 -9.68
N VAL A 143 14.78 7.97 -9.95
CA VAL A 143 14.65 8.60 -11.28
C VAL A 143 15.73 9.66 -11.53
N PHE A 144 15.92 10.58 -10.57
CA PHE A 144 16.69 11.82 -10.77
C PHE A 144 18.15 11.75 -10.31
N ASN A 145 18.52 10.86 -9.38
CA ASN A 145 19.92 10.69 -8.98
C ASN A 145 20.71 9.92 -10.04
N ARG A 146 21.02 10.58 -11.17
CA ARG A 146 21.66 9.93 -12.31
C ARG A 146 23.16 9.68 -12.12
N ASN A 147 23.79 10.38 -11.18
CA ASN A 147 25.23 10.29 -10.90
C ASN A 147 25.59 8.98 -10.21
N THR A 148 24.92 8.67 -9.08
CA THR A 148 25.20 7.43 -8.32
C THR A 148 24.10 6.38 -8.47
N ARG A 149 22.91 6.75 -8.96
CA ARG A 149 21.72 5.87 -9.05
C ARG A 149 21.29 5.27 -7.71
N GLN A 150 21.81 5.80 -6.60
CA GLN A 150 21.41 5.40 -5.26
C GLN A 150 20.06 6.03 -4.91
N SER A 151 19.14 5.21 -4.42
CA SER A 151 17.93 5.69 -3.75
C SER A 151 18.12 5.73 -2.23
N VAL A 152 17.10 6.10 -1.45
CA VAL A 152 17.17 6.27 0.02
C VAL A 152 17.84 5.07 0.69
N HIS A 153 17.38 3.86 0.41
CA HIS A 153 17.93 2.64 0.98
C HIS A 153 19.38 2.38 0.60
N ASP A 154 19.78 2.74 -0.62
CA ASP A 154 21.15 2.60 -1.12
C ASP A 154 22.08 3.63 -0.47
N LEU A 155 21.61 4.86 -0.26
CA LEU A 155 22.36 5.93 0.42
C LEU A 155 22.60 5.59 1.88
N LEU A 156 21.57 5.15 2.59
CA LEU A 156 21.65 4.81 4.01
C LEU A 156 22.56 3.61 4.30
N THR A 157 22.68 2.68 3.34
CA THR A 157 23.53 1.49 3.49
C THR A 157 24.85 1.57 2.73
N GLY A 158 25.10 2.67 2.01
CA GLY A 158 26.33 2.89 1.24
C GLY A 158 26.52 1.88 0.12
N THR A 159 25.42 1.48 -0.55
CA THR A 159 25.43 0.43 -1.58
C THR A 159 25.15 0.97 -2.96
N PHE A 160 25.58 0.21 -3.98
CA PHE A 160 25.39 0.52 -5.39
C PHE A 160 24.88 -0.70 -6.14
N VAL A 161 24.20 -0.46 -7.26
CA VAL A 161 23.88 -1.52 -8.23
C VAL A 161 24.74 -1.32 -9.46
N VAL A 162 25.53 -2.33 -9.81
CA VAL A 162 26.57 -2.26 -10.83
C VAL A 162 26.37 -3.30 -11.92
N ASN A 163 26.87 -3.02 -13.12
CA ASN A 163 26.90 -3.97 -14.23
C ASN A 163 28.10 -4.91 -14.06
N LEU A 164 27.88 -6.23 -14.22
CA LEU A 164 28.94 -7.23 -14.05
C LEU A 164 30.03 -7.17 -15.12
N VAL A 165 29.70 -6.69 -16.32
CA VAL A 165 30.59 -6.67 -17.48
C VAL A 165 31.38 -5.35 -17.60
N ALA A 166 31.25 -4.47 -16.61
CA ALA A 166 31.87 -3.16 -16.62
C ALA A 166 32.95 -3.08 -15.52
N GLU A 167 34.10 -2.52 -15.85
CA GLU A 167 35.19 -2.34 -14.89
C GLU A 167 34.78 -1.42 -13.73
N PRO A 168 35.19 -1.71 -12.49
CA PRO A 168 34.92 -0.85 -11.34
C PRO A 168 35.55 0.55 -11.51
N HIS A 169 34.80 1.58 -11.18
CA HIS A 169 35.26 2.97 -11.26
C HIS A 169 34.89 3.73 -9.99
N LYS A 170 35.60 4.79 -9.64
CA LYS A 170 35.21 5.62 -8.49
C LYS A 170 33.86 6.28 -8.76
N THR A 171 32.90 6.16 -7.84
CA THR A 171 31.62 6.85 -7.96
C THR A 171 31.77 8.35 -7.75
N ALA A 172 31.03 9.14 -8.54
CA ALA A 172 30.85 10.56 -8.26
C ALA A 172 30.10 10.77 -6.93
N ALA A 173 30.20 11.97 -6.36
CA ALA A 173 29.39 12.34 -5.21
C ALA A 173 27.92 12.52 -5.62
N VAL A 174 27.02 12.31 -4.66
CA VAL A 174 25.60 12.65 -4.81
C VAL A 174 25.48 14.16 -4.96
N TRP A 175 24.68 14.60 -5.92
CA TRP A 175 24.44 16.02 -6.13
C TRP A 175 23.68 16.62 -4.93
N LYS A 176 24.30 17.59 -4.25
CA LYS A 176 23.81 18.14 -2.98
C LYS A 176 22.33 18.61 -3.00
N PRO A 177 21.82 19.21 -4.09
CA PRO A 177 20.41 19.59 -4.19
C PRO A 177 19.41 18.42 -4.06
N HIS A 178 19.81 17.19 -4.35
CA HIS A 178 18.93 16.03 -4.09
C HIS A 178 18.56 15.92 -2.60
N PHE A 179 19.48 16.25 -1.69
CA PHE A 179 19.17 16.23 -0.25
C PHE A 179 18.16 17.32 0.12
N VAL A 180 18.25 18.51 -0.50
CA VAL A 180 17.27 19.59 -0.29
C VAL A 180 15.88 19.14 -0.74
N VAL A 181 15.78 18.51 -1.92
CA VAL A 181 14.49 18.00 -2.42
C VAL A 181 13.93 16.90 -1.53
N VAL A 182 14.77 15.96 -1.07
CA VAL A 182 14.35 14.91 -0.13
C VAL A 182 13.87 15.51 1.19
N ILE A 183 14.59 16.48 1.74
CA ILE A 183 14.17 17.20 2.96
C ILE A 183 12.82 17.90 2.75
N ALA A 184 12.62 18.55 1.60
CA ALA A 184 11.34 19.19 1.28
C ALA A 184 10.19 18.18 1.17
N ILE A 185 10.42 17.02 0.54
CA ILE A 185 9.44 15.93 0.46
C ILE A 185 9.09 15.42 1.87
N LEU A 186 10.10 15.18 2.71
CA LEU A 186 9.89 14.72 4.08
C LEU A 186 9.14 15.77 4.92
N ALA A 187 9.51 17.05 4.82
CA ALA A 187 8.85 18.14 5.53
C ALA A 187 7.37 18.27 5.12
N ALA A 188 7.09 18.20 3.81
CA ALA A 188 5.72 18.18 3.31
C ALA A 188 4.94 16.98 3.86
N ALA A 189 5.52 15.78 3.82
CA ALA A 189 4.89 14.57 4.35
C ALA A 189 4.63 14.65 5.88
N ALA A 190 5.51 15.29 6.65
CA ALA A 190 5.29 15.54 8.08
C ALA A 190 4.14 16.52 8.35
N LEU A 191 3.92 17.50 7.46
CA LEU A 191 2.83 18.47 7.60
C LEU A 191 1.47 17.92 7.15
N LEU A 192 1.44 16.92 6.27
CA LEU A 192 0.19 16.38 5.71
C LEU A 192 -0.86 16.02 6.77
N PRO A 193 -0.55 15.28 7.85
CA PRO A 193 -1.54 14.96 8.87
C PRO A 193 -2.11 16.18 9.60
N ALA A 194 -1.36 17.29 9.67
CA ALA A 194 -1.82 18.54 10.29
C ALA A 194 -2.73 19.37 9.36
N THR A 195 -2.62 19.15 8.04
CA THR A 195 -3.50 19.77 7.03
C THR A 195 -4.75 18.95 6.72
N ALA A 196 -4.80 17.69 7.17
CA ALA A 196 -6.01 16.88 7.06
C ALA A 196 -7.14 17.60 7.80
N PRO A 197 -8.35 17.69 7.22
CA PRO A 197 -9.50 18.23 7.94
C PRO A 197 -9.60 17.55 9.29
N ASP A 198 -9.93 18.30 10.34
CA ASP A 198 -10.16 17.74 11.67
C ASP A 198 -11.50 16.99 11.66
N ILE A 199 -11.51 15.84 10.98
CA ILE A 199 -12.66 14.97 10.82
C ILE A 199 -13.13 14.54 12.21
N GLU A 200 -12.21 14.34 13.17
CA GLU A 200 -12.49 14.00 14.56
C GLU A 200 -13.38 15.06 15.26
N SER A 201 -13.23 16.33 14.89
CA SER A 201 -14.03 17.44 15.43
C SER A 201 -15.40 17.61 14.77
N SER A 202 -15.67 16.92 13.65
CA SER A 202 -16.95 17.09 12.94
C SER A 202 -18.12 16.48 13.73
N PRO A 203 -19.30 17.14 13.81
CA PRO A 203 -20.46 16.59 14.50
C PRO A 203 -20.85 15.19 13.97
N SER A 204 -20.70 14.97 12.66
CA SER A 204 -20.97 13.69 11.99
C SER A 204 -20.03 12.56 12.43
N TYR A 205 -18.80 12.86 12.87
CA TYR A 205 -17.78 11.82 13.11
C TYR A 205 -18.17 10.84 14.19
N ARG A 206 -18.76 11.33 15.29
CA ARG A 206 -19.25 10.47 16.37
C ARG A 206 -20.31 9.50 15.86
N GLY A 207 -21.28 9.99 15.09
CA GLY A 207 -22.34 9.16 14.50
C GLY A 207 -21.78 8.13 13.51
N LEU A 208 -20.82 8.51 12.67
CA LEU A 208 -20.14 7.58 11.75
C LEU A 208 -19.35 6.51 12.49
N LEU A 209 -18.69 6.86 13.60
CA LEU A 209 -17.95 5.92 14.44
C LEU A 209 -18.90 4.93 15.14
N GLU A 210 -20.00 5.42 15.69
CA GLU A 210 -21.06 4.59 16.29
C GLU A 210 -21.65 3.63 15.25
N ALA A 211 -21.91 4.11 14.04
CA ALA A 211 -22.37 3.29 12.92
C ALA A 211 -21.34 2.24 12.48
N GLN A 212 -20.06 2.61 12.43
CA GLN A 212 -18.97 1.69 12.15
C GLN A 212 -18.89 0.58 13.21
N GLN A 213 -19.03 0.93 14.49
CA GLN A 213 -19.03 -0.03 15.58
C GLN A 213 -20.25 -0.95 15.53
N ALA A 214 -21.44 -0.42 15.22
CA ALA A 214 -22.66 -1.19 15.06
C ALA A 214 -22.52 -2.22 13.92
N VAL A 215 -22.05 -1.81 12.74
CA VAL A 215 -21.81 -2.73 11.61
C VAL A 215 -20.72 -3.76 11.94
N SER A 216 -19.62 -3.34 12.58
CA SER A 216 -18.52 -4.23 12.95
C SER A 216 -18.88 -5.22 14.06
N SER A 217 -19.96 -4.98 14.81
CA SER A 217 -20.45 -5.88 15.86
C SER A 217 -21.17 -7.12 15.30
N HIS A 218 -21.56 -7.09 14.03
CA HIS A 218 -22.26 -8.20 13.39
C HIS A 218 -21.32 -9.40 13.19
N VAL A 219 -21.75 -10.61 13.57
CA VAL A 219 -20.92 -11.83 13.57
C VAL A 219 -20.27 -12.18 12.21
N SER A 220 -20.95 -11.84 11.11
CA SER A 220 -20.46 -12.08 9.74
C SER A 220 -19.43 -11.04 9.27
N VAL A 221 -19.29 -9.91 9.96
CA VAL A 221 -18.39 -8.80 9.63
C VAL A 221 -17.14 -8.90 10.49
N ARG A 222 -15.97 -8.94 9.85
CA ARG A 222 -14.67 -8.90 10.56
C ARG A 222 -14.26 -7.49 10.92
N TYR A 223 -14.52 -6.57 10.00
CA TYR A 223 -14.22 -5.16 10.12
C TYR A 223 -15.10 -4.39 9.13
N ALA A 224 -15.53 -3.20 9.53
CA ALA A 224 -16.14 -2.27 8.61
C ALA A 224 -15.54 -0.87 8.74
N THR A 225 -15.62 -0.11 7.66
CA THR A 225 -15.38 1.33 7.65
C THR A 225 -16.64 2.03 7.16
N VAL A 226 -17.02 3.11 7.83
CA VAL A 226 -18.14 3.96 7.42
C VAL A 226 -17.62 5.37 7.17
N THR A 227 -17.91 5.90 5.99
CA THR A 227 -17.47 7.24 5.57
C THR A 227 -18.61 7.97 4.89
N GLU A 228 -18.67 9.29 5.00
CA GLU A 228 -19.58 10.11 4.21
C GLU A 228 -18.82 10.93 3.17
N GLY A 229 -19.53 11.37 2.12
CA GLY A 229 -18.96 12.23 1.09
C GLY A 229 -20.00 12.80 0.15
N SER A 230 -19.54 13.55 -0.83
CA SER A 230 -20.36 14.04 -1.93
C SER A 230 -19.59 13.94 -3.25
N LEU A 231 -20.33 13.68 -4.33
CA LEU A 231 -19.81 13.62 -5.68
C LEU A 231 -20.52 14.70 -6.51
N ILE A 232 -19.75 15.54 -7.19
CA ILE A 232 -20.30 16.49 -8.16
C ILE A 232 -20.33 15.80 -9.52
N VAL A 233 -21.52 15.51 -10.03
CA VAL A 233 -21.71 14.94 -11.35
C VAL A 233 -22.14 16.04 -12.30
N SER A 234 -21.26 16.41 -13.22
CA SER A 234 -21.53 17.36 -14.29
C SER A 234 -21.97 16.62 -15.54
N HIS A 235 -23.24 16.74 -15.92
CA HIS A 235 -23.72 16.24 -17.20
C HIS A 235 -23.61 17.34 -18.25
N SER A 236 -23.11 17.01 -19.43
CA SER A 236 -23.01 17.96 -20.55
C SER A 236 -24.39 18.47 -20.93
N GLY A 237 -24.69 19.72 -20.57
CA GLY A 237 -25.95 20.40 -20.90
C GLY A 237 -26.96 20.52 -19.76
N GLU A 238 -26.79 19.83 -18.63
CA GLU A 238 -27.78 19.79 -17.52
C GLU A 238 -27.30 20.39 -16.19
N GLY A 239 -26.14 21.07 -16.20
CA GLY A 239 -25.55 21.63 -14.98
C GLY A 239 -24.92 20.55 -14.08
N SER A 240 -24.35 20.98 -12.96
CA SER A 240 -23.72 20.08 -11.99
C SER A 240 -24.72 19.71 -10.89
N LYS A 241 -24.96 18.41 -10.70
CA LYS A 241 -25.72 17.90 -9.54
C LYS A 241 -24.75 17.32 -8.53
N THR A 242 -24.86 17.78 -7.28
CA THR A 242 -24.11 17.19 -6.16
C THR A 242 -24.94 16.04 -5.59
N THR A 243 -24.37 14.85 -5.53
CA THR A 243 -24.96 13.65 -4.91
C THR A 243 -24.17 13.32 -3.65
N SER A 244 -24.83 13.41 -2.50
CA SER A 244 -24.32 13.07 -1.18
C SER A 244 -24.51 11.59 -0.87
N TYR A 245 -23.58 10.97 -0.16
CA TYR A 245 -23.66 9.54 0.14
C TYR A 245 -23.00 9.17 1.47
N VAL A 246 -23.48 8.05 2.04
CA VAL A 246 -22.75 7.25 3.03
C VAL A 246 -22.19 6.02 2.33
N ASN A 247 -20.95 5.65 2.64
CA ASN A 247 -20.30 4.45 2.12
C ASN A 247 -19.90 3.53 3.28
N VAL A 248 -20.35 2.29 3.20
CA VAL A 248 -20.03 1.20 4.13
C VAL A 248 -19.14 0.22 3.39
N GLN A 249 -17.94 -0.01 3.88
CA GLN A 249 -17.06 -1.07 3.39
C GLN A 249 -16.98 -2.15 4.46
N ALA A 250 -17.59 -3.31 4.22
CA ALA A 250 -17.62 -4.42 5.17
C ALA A 250 -16.77 -5.59 4.67
N LEU A 251 -15.75 -5.97 5.45
CA LEU A 251 -14.96 -7.17 5.23
C LEU A 251 -15.64 -8.36 5.92
N LEU A 252 -16.04 -9.35 5.14
CA LEU A 252 -16.81 -10.51 5.61
C LEU A 252 -15.91 -11.67 6.04
N GLY A 253 -16.41 -12.43 7.02
CA GLY A 253 -15.78 -13.67 7.47
C GLY A 253 -15.98 -14.85 6.53
N ASN A 254 -17.07 -14.84 5.77
CA ASN A 254 -17.45 -15.87 4.80
C ASN A 254 -17.78 -15.22 3.45
N ASN A 255 -17.73 -16.02 2.39
CA ASN A 255 -17.98 -15.57 1.03
C ASN A 255 -19.49 -15.45 0.74
N THR A 256 -20.14 -14.46 1.35
CA THR A 256 -21.56 -14.11 1.15
C THR A 256 -21.70 -12.70 0.60
N VAL A 257 -20.73 -12.26 -0.21
CA VAL A 257 -20.70 -10.90 -0.78
C VAL A 257 -21.87 -10.62 -1.71
N ASN A 258 -22.46 -11.67 -2.30
CA ASN A 258 -23.63 -11.58 -3.18
C ASN A 258 -24.99 -11.55 -2.44
N ASP A 259 -24.98 -11.46 -1.11
CA ASP A 259 -26.20 -11.39 -0.30
C ASP A 259 -26.70 -9.94 -0.18
N GLU A 260 -27.62 -9.57 -1.07
CA GLU A 260 -28.26 -8.25 -1.07
C GLU A 260 -29.09 -8.00 0.19
N SER A 261 -29.75 -9.03 0.73
CA SER A 261 -30.57 -8.91 1.93
C SER A 261 -29.71 -8.57 3.15
N PHE A 262 -28.52 -9.16 3.23
CA PHE A 262 -27.54 -8.82 4.23
C PHE A 262 -26.99 -7.40 4.05
N ALA A 263 -26.70 -6.98 2.82
CA ALA A 263 -26.29 -5.61 2.53
C ALA A 263 -27.35 -4.58 2.92
N GLN A 264 -28.63 -4.87 2.67
CA GLN A 264 -29.76 -4.04 3.07
C GLN A 264 -29.88 -3.95 4.60
N ASN A 265 -29.69 -5.05 5.33
CA ASN A 265 -29.66 -5.05 6.80
C ASN A 265 -28.54 -4.15 7.34
N LEU A 266 -27.33 -4.21 6.75
CA LEU A 266 -26.26 -3.29 7.13
C LEU A 266 -26.64 -1.83 6.86
N ALA A 267 -27.30 -1.53 5.74
CA ALA A 267 -27.78 -0.18 5.44
C ALA A 267 -28.85 0.30 6.43
N THR A 268 -29.78 -0.56 6.84
CA THR A 268 -30.76 -0.26 7.90
C THR A 268 -30.07 -0.03 9.25
N THR A 269 -29.03 -0.81 9.57
CA THR A 269 -28.22 -0.62 10.77
C THR A 269 -27.57 0.76 10.76
N ILE A 270 -27.03 1.22 9.62
CA ILE A 270 -26.48 2.57 9.47
C ILE A 270 -27.52 3.63 9.80
N ILE A 271 -28.74 3.56 9.23
CA ILE A 271 -29.80 4.53 9.50
C ILE A 271 -30.15 4.58 11.00
N ALA A 272 -30.18 3.42 11.66
CA ALA A 272 -30.49 3.34 13.09
C ALA A 272 -29.40 3.97 13.97
N SER A 273 -28.13 3.80 13.60
CA SER A 273 -26.96 4.32 14.34
C SER A 273 -26.52 5.73 13.95
N TYR A 274 -26.87 6.18 12.74
CA TYR A 274 -26.50 7.48 12.17
C TYR A 274 -27.70 8.05 11.39
N PRO A 275 -28.68 8.66 12.09
CA PRO A 275 -29.92 9.14 11.48
C PRO A 275 -29.72 10.16 10.36
N GLU A 276 -28.62 10.93 10.39
CA GLU A 276 -28.24 11.88 9.34
C GLU A 276 -27.99 11.19 7.98
N ALA A 277 -27.82 9.87 7.95
CA ALA A 277 -27.82 9.09 6.71
C ALA A 277 -29.14 9.23 5.91
N LEU A 278 -30.25 9.55 6.57
CA LEU A 278 -31.55 9.79 5.93
C LEU A 278 -31.56 11.06 5.06
N GLU A 279 -30.66 12.01 5.34
CA GLU A 279 -30.54 13.25 4.58
C GLU A 279 -29.65 13.10 3.33
N LYS A 280 -29.01 11.93 3.16
CA LYS A 280 -28.13 11.66 2.02
C LYS A 280 -28.91 11.11 0.84
N ASP A 281 -28.37 11.25 -0.36
CA ASP A 281 -29.02 10.71 -1.57
C ASP A 281 -28.87 9.17 -1.65
N LEU A 282 -27.75 8.63 -1.18
CA LEU A 282 -27.43 7.20 -1.30
C LEU A 282 -26.73 6.64 -0.06
N ILE A 283 -27.03 5.37 0.24
CA ILE A 283 -26.25 4.52 1.14
C ILE A 283 -25.64 3.39 0.32
N ASN A 284 -24.32 3.45 0.14
CA ASN A 284 -23.56 2.44 -0.59
C ASN A 284 -23.01 1.42 0.40
N VAL A 285 -23.19 0.13 0.10
CA VAL A 285 -22.67 -0.99 0.89
C VAL A 285 -21.80 -1.87 0.01
N SER A 286 -20.51 -1.89 0.30
CA SER A 286 -19.53 -2.74 -0.36
C SER A 286 -19.19 -3.94 0.53
N LEU A 287 -19.64 -5.12 0.12
CA LEU A 287 -19.32 -6.38 0.79
C LEU A 287 -18.08 -6.98 0.15
N SER A 288 -17.01 -7.16 0.93
CA SER A 288 -15.75 -7.71 0.46
C SER A 288 -15.39 -8.99 1.21
N TYR A 289 -14.87 -9.99 0.51
CA TYR A 289 -14.33 -11.23 1.09
C TYR A 289 -13.00 -11.55 0.41
N GLY A 290 -11.95 -11.78 1.21
CA GLY A 290 -10.64 -12.04 0.64
C GLY A 290 -9.50 -11.89 1.63
N TYR A 291 -8.28 -11.88 1.09
CA TYR A 291 -7.05 -11.72 1.84
C TYR A 291 -5.97 -11.04 1.00
N SER A 292 -4.95 -10.51 1.69
CA SER A 292 -3.72 -10.02 1.09
C SER A 292 -2.51 -10.52 1.89
N ILE A 293 -1.54 -11.09 1.19
CA ILE A 293 -0.24 -11.47 1.75
C ILE A 293 0.88 -10.65 1.14
N VAL A 294 0.61 -9.41 0.71
CA VAL A 294 1.57 -8.46 0.10
C VAL A 294 2.05 -8.89 -1.31
N ILE A 295 2.57 -10.11 -1.48
CA ILE A 295 3.04 -10.65 -2.76
C ILE A 295 1.91 -11.18 -3.66
N TRP A 296 0.74 -11.41 -3.08
CA TRP A 296 -0.48 -11.83 -3.76
C TRP A 296 -1.70 -11.44 -2.94
N SER A 297 -2.83 -11.25 -3.61
CA SER A 297 -4.12 -11.00 -2.97
C SER A 297 -5.24 -11.61 -3.79
N SER A 298 -6.35 -11.92 -3.12
CA SER A 298 -7.56 -12.42 -3.75
C SER A 298 -8.74 -11.80 -3.05
N TRP A 299 -9.61 -11.13 -3.81
CA TRP A 299 -10.76 -10.40 -3.31
C TRP A 299 -11.97 -10.70 -4.18
N ARG A 300 -13.13 -10.83 -3.53
CA ARG A 300 -14.44 -10.74 -4.15
C ARG A 300 -15.16 -9.58 -3.50
N THR A 301 -15.65 -8.66 -4.31
CA THR A 301 -16.35 -7.47 -3.83
C THR A 301 -17.62 -7.28 -4.63
N PHE A 302 -18.73 -7.03 -3.93
CA PHE A 302 -20.01 -6.67 -4.49
C PHE A 302 -20.48 -5.36 -3.87
N ASN A 303 -20.98 -4.46 -4.70
CA ASN A 303 -21.44 -3.15 -4.28
C ASN A 303 -22.95 -3.08 -4.45
N TYR A 304 -23.61 -2.63 -3.40
CA TYR A 304 -25.05 -2.36 -3.36
C TYR A 304 -25.26 -0.87 -3.08
N SER A 305 -26.34 -0.33 -3.62
CA SER A 305 -26.72 1.07 -3.42
C SER A 305 -28.19 1.12 -3.08
N PHE A 306 -28.51 1.77 -1.98
CA PHE A 306 -29.87 1.93 -1.48
C PHE A 306 -30.19 3.42 -1.37
N THR A 307 -31.43 3.79 -1.69
CA THR A 307 -31.95 5.12 -1.31
C THR A 307 -32.51 5.04 0.11
N PRO A 308 -32.42 6.09 0.93
CA PRO A 308 -32.99 6.06 2.27
C PRO A 308 -34.51 5.76 2.29
N GLU A 309 -35.23 6.15 1.23
CA GLU A 309 -36.66 5.84 1.07
C GLU A 309 -36.94 4.33 0.99
N GLN A 310 -36.08 3.56 0.31
CA GLN A 310 -36.20 2.10 0.21
C GLN A 310 -35.98 1.38 1.55
N LEU A 311 -35.35 2.05 2.51
CA LEU A 311 -34.93 1.49 3.79
C LEU A 311 -35.85 1.89 4.94
N LYS A 312 -36.86 2.74 4.70
CA LYS A 312 -37.88 3.06 5.70
C LYS A 312 -38.73 1.81 5.98
N PRO A 313 -39.10 1.52 7.24
CA PRO A 313 -40.07 0.48 7.53
C PRO A 313 -41.34 0.77 6.73
N GLN A 314 -41.87 -0.21 6.00
CA GLN A 314 -43.21 -0.09 5.44
C GLN A 314 -44.17 0.10 6.61
N GLU A 315 -44.81 1.27 6.72
CA GLU A 315 -45.96 1.43 7.61
C GLU A 315 -47.01 0.42 7.15
N SER A 316 -47.24 -0.59 7.99
CA SER A 316 -48.32 -1.56 7.80
C SER A 316 -49.64 -0.79 7.79
N ALA A 317 -50.27 -0.75 6.62
CA ALA A 317 -51.64 -0.27 6.44
C ALA A 317 -52.65 -1.16 7.18
#